data_AF-A0A3N5FYR3-F1
#
_entry.id   AF-A0A3N5FYR3-F1
#
_cell.length_a   1.000
_cell.length_b   1.000
_cell.length_c   1.000
_cell.angle_alpha   90.00
_cell.angle_beta   90.00
_cell.angle_gamma   90.00
#
_symmetry.space_group_name_H-M   'P 1'
#
loop_
_entity.id
_entity.type
_entity.pdbx_description
1 polymer ?
#
loop_
_entity_poly.entity_id
_entity_poly.type
_entity_poly.pdbx_seq_one_letter_code
_entity_poly.pdbx_strand_id
1 'polypeptide(L)' 'MRVTIKGQVTIPQEIREKLGISPAVEIDFVEENDRIYLVKKTGEPQKTHKFRKLRGIANIKMTTDEIMALTRGDK' A
#
# COMPACT_ATOMS: atom_id res chain seq x y z
N MET A 1 -23.10 16.73 -1.18
CA MET A 1 -21.67 16.76 -1.58
C MET A 1 -21.58 17.30 -3.00
N ARG A 2 -20.55 18.09 -3.33
CA ARG A 2 -20.38 18.68 -4.66
C ARG A 2 -19.21 18.01 -5.35
N VAL A 3 -19.38 17.65 -6.61
CA VAL A 3 -18.30 17.09 -7.43
C VAL A 3 -17.30 18.21 -7.70
N THR A 4 -16.00 17.93 -7.55
CA THR A 4 -14.97 18.91 -7.90
C THR A 4 -14.91 19.10 -9.42
N ILE A 5 -14.28 20.18 -9.87
CA ILE A 5 -14.01 20.42 -11.31
C ILE A 5 -13.27 19.26 -12.00
N LYS A 6 -12.59 18.40 -11.23
CA LYS A 6 -11.88 17.22 -11.73
C LYS A 6 -12.72 15.94 -11.68
N GLY A 7 -14.00 16.03 -11.35
CA GLY A 7 -14.86 14.86 -11.22
C GLY A 7 -14.69 14.08 -9.91
N GLN A 8 -14.02 14.64 -8.89
CA GLN A 8 -13.78 13.93 -7.64
C GLN A 8 -14.95 14.12 -6.66
N VAL A 9 -15.29 13.06 -5.95
CA VAL A 9 -16.26 13.08 -4.85
C VAL A 9 -15.57 12.62 -3.56
N THR A 10 -15.90 13.29 -2.45
CA THR A 10 -15.41 12.90 -1.13
C THR A 10 -16.33 11.83 -0.54
N ILE A 11 -15.77 10.79 0.08
CA ILE A 11 -16.56 9.78 0.81
C ILE A 11 -16.68 10.23 2.28
N PRO A 12 -17.91 10.39 2.83
CA PRO A 12 -18.12 10.72 4.24
C PRO A 12 -17.43 9.73 5.18
N GLN A 13 -17.07 10.17 6.38
CA GLN A 13 -16.39 9.32 7.37
C GLN A 13 -17.19 8.07 7.73
N GLU A 14 -18.51 8.21 7.97
CA GLU A 14 -19.38 7.08 8.33
C GLU A 14 -19.36 5.95 7.28
N ILE A 15 -19.30 6.32 6.00
CA ILE A 15 -19.25 5.35 4.90
C ILE A 15 -17.85 4.69 4.83
N ARG A 16 -16.78 5.48 5.04
CA ARG A 16 -15.41 4.94 5.09
C ARG A 16 -15.23 3.90 6.20
N GLU A 17 -15.78 4.17 7.38
CA GLU A 17 -15.70 3.26 8.53
C GLU A 17 -16.54 2.00 8.28
N LYS A 18 -17.78 2.14 7.81
CA LYS A 18 -18.66 0.99 7.49
C LYS A 18 -18.08 0.07 6.41
N LEU A 19 -17.42 0.63 5.40
CA LEU A 19 -16.84 -0.13 4.29
C LEU A 19 -15.36 -0.50 4.53
N GLY A 20 -14.76 -0.08 5.66
CA GLY A 20 -13.36 -0.35 5.97
C GLY A 20 -12.40 0.18 4.90
N ILE A 21 -12.67 1.38 4.37
CA ILE A 21 -11.86 2.07 3.36
C ILE A 21 -10.78 2.87 4.09
N SER A 22 -9.59 2.29 4.22
CA SER A 22 -8.41 2.99 4.70
C SER A 22 -7.71 3.76 3.56
N PRO A 23 -6.84 4.74 3.88
CA PRO A 23 -5.95 5.33 2.88
C PRO A 23 -5.18 4.23 2.11
N ALA A 24 -5.00 4.40 0.80
CA ALA A 24 -4.37 3.44 -0.13
C ALA A 24 -5.17 2.16 -0.48
N VAL A 25 -6.48 2.10 -0.20
CA VAL A 25 -7.34 1.04 -0.72
C VAL A 25 -7.76 1.32 -2.16
N GLU A 26 -7.60 0.33 -3.03
CA GLU A 26 -8.15 0.34 -4.38
C GLU A 26 -9.66 0.03 -4.35
N ILE A 27 -10.42 0.78 -5.11
CA ILE A 27 -11.88 0.67 -5.22
C ILE A 27 -12.22 0.61 -6.71
N ASP A 28 -13.10 -0.31 -7.08
CA ASP A 28 -13.67 -0.37 -8.42
C ASP A 28 -15.06 0.29 -8.42
N PHE A 29 -15.37 1.02 -9.49
CA PHE A 29 -16.68 1.62 -9.73
C PHE A 29 -17.48 0.71 -10.66
N VAL A 30 -18.62 0.21 -10.20
CA VAL A 30 -19.52 -0.63 -10.99
C VAL A 30 -20.80 0.14 -11.25
N GLU A 31 -21.19 0.25 -12.51
CA GLU A 31 -22.45 0.86 -12.92
C GLU A 31 -23.51 -0.23 -13.09
N GLU A 32 -24.63 -0.10 -12.39
CA GLU A 32 -25.77 -1.02 -12.52
C GLU A 32 -27.07 -0.26 -12.28
N ASN A 33 -28.01 -0.37 -13.22
CA ASN A 33 -29.35 0.23 -13.16
C ASN A 33 -29.34 1.73 -12.78
N ASP A 34 -28.53 2.52 -13.47
CA ASP A 34 -28.39 3.97 -13.26
C ASP A 34 -27.83 4.35 -11.87
N ARG A 35 -27.15 3.40 -11.21
CA ARG A 35 -26.47 3.58 -9.92
C ARG A 35 -25.01 3.20 -10.03
N ILE A 36 -24.18 3.93 -9.29
CA ILE A 36 -22.76 3.64 -9.14
C ILE A 36 -22.55 2.96 -7.79
N TYR A 37 -22.02 1.74 -7.82
CA TYR A 37 -21.58 1.00 -6.66
C TYR A 37 -20.06 1.13 -6.50
N LEU A 38 -19.62 1.39 -5.27
CA LEU A 38 -18.21 1.33 -4.90
C LEU A 38 -17.93 -0.04 -4.29
N VAL A 39 -17.08 -0.82 -4.95
CA VAL A 39 -16.68 -2.15 -4.48
C VAL A 39 -15.21 -2.11 -4.07
N LYS A 40 -14.91 -2.51 -2.83
CA LYS A 40 -13.53 -2.64 -2.36
C LYS A 40 -12.84 -3.74 -3.18
N LYS A 41 -11.74 -3.39 -3.84
CA LYS A 41 -10.97 -4.36 -4.61
C LYS A 41 -10.30 -5.32 -3.64
N THR A 42 -10.76 -6.57 -3.65
CA THR A 42 -10.19 -7.68 -2.87
C THR A 42 -9.03 -8.31 -3.62
N GLY A 43 -8.18 -7.49 -4.24
CA GLY A 43 -6.87 -7.96 -4.65
C GLY A 43 -6.06 -8.21 -3.38
N GLU A 44 -5.53 -9.41 -3.19
CA GLU A 44 -4.48 -9.62 -2.19
C GLU A 44 -3.48 -8.48 -2.32
N PRO A 45 -3.08 -7.79 -1.23
CA PRO A 45 -2.04 -6.78 -1.33
C PRO A 45 -0.88 -7.48 -2.02
N GLN A 46 -0.53 -7.02 -3.23
CA GLN A 46 0.54 -7.63 -4.00
C GLN A 46 1.72 -7.71 -3.04
N LYS A 47 2.10 -8.94 -2.65
CA LYS A 47 3.26 -9.15 -1.79
C LYS A 47 4.46 -8.74 -2.61
N THR A 48 4.74 -7.45 -2.59
CA THR A 48 5.85 -6.87 -3.34
C THR A 48 7.09 -7.39 -2.65
N HIS A 49 7.71 -8.39 -3.26
CA HIS A 49 8.96 -8.96 -2.83
C HIS A 49 10.12 -7.99 -3.14
N LYS A 50 9.98 -6.71 -2.74
CA LYS A 50 10.93 -5.62 -3.02
C LYS A 50 12.35 -6.00 -2.66
N PHE A 51 12.51 -6.78 -1.59
CA PHE A 51 13.81 -7.22 -1.07
C PHE A 51 14.24 -8.62 -1.53
N ARG A 52 13.46 -9.35 -2.34
CA ARG A 52 13.86 -10.69 -2.83
C ARG A 52 15.09 -10.65 -3.70
N LYS A 53 15.24 -9.58 -4.50
CA LYS A 53 16.45 -9.36 -5.32
C LYS A 53 17.69 -9.08 -4.48
N LEU A 54 17.52 -8.61 -3.25
CA LEU A 54 18.62 -8.23 -2.35
C LEU A 54 19.10 -9.38 -1.47
N ARG A 55 18.35 -10.49 -1.39
CA ARG A 55 18.78 -11.69 -0.63
C ARG A 55 19.96 -12.36 -1.32
N GLY A 56 21.06 -12.53 -0.57
CA GLY A 56 22.26 -13.27 -1.01
C GLY A 56 23.26 -12.46 -1.84
N ILE A 57 23.07 -11.15 -2.00
CA ILE A 57 24.06 -10.28 -2.69
C ILE A 57 25.25 -9.97 -1.77
N ALA A 58 25.02 -9.78 -0.47
CA ALA A 58 26.05 -9.40 0.49
C ALA A 58 26.82 -10.62 1.04
N ASN A 59 27.41 -11.43 0.16
CA ASN A 59 28.24 -12.58 0.55
C ASN A 59 29.69 -12.11 0.76
N ILE A 60 29.97 -11.48 1.89
CA ILE A 60 31.31 -11.07 2.29
C ILE A 60 31.85 -12.03 3.36
N LYS A 61 33.18 -12.19 3.42
CA LYS A 61 33.85 -13.07 4.41
C LYS A 61 33.90 -12.49 5.83
N MET A 62 33.28 -11.33 6.04
CA MET A 62 33.27 -10.64 7.31
C MET A 62 32.31 -11.33 8.28
N THR A 63 32.67 -11.34 9.55
CA THR A 63 31.79 -11.82 10.62
C THR A 63 30.61 -10.86 10.83
N THR A 64 29.54 -11.34 11.47
CA THR A 64 28.39 -10.50 11.79
C THR A 64 28.78 -9.26 12.61
N ASP A 65 29.73 -9.41 13.55
CA ASP A 65 30.19 -8.32 14.40
C ASP A 65 30.94 -7.24 13.60
N GLU A 66 31.81 -7.65 12.67
CA GLU A 66 32.51 -6.72 11.77
C GLU A 66 31.54 -5.96 10.85
N ILE A 67 30.49 -6.63 10.35
CA ILE A 67 29.44 -5.99 9.55
C ILE A 67 28.67 -4.96 10.40
N MET A 68 28.38 -5.29 11.66
CA MET A 68 27.66 -4.41 12.57
C MET A 68 28.49 -3.17 12.93
N ALA A 69 29.79 -3.32 13.19
CA ALA A 69 30.73 -2.23 13.43
C ALA A 69 30.79 -1.25 12.23
N LEU A 70 30.89 -1.80 11.01
CA LEU A 70 31.03 -1.02 9.76
C LEU A 70 29.75 -0.24 9.41
N THR A 71 28.58 -0.81 9.68
CA THR A 71 27.28 -0.24 9.28
C THR A 71 26.62 0.65 10.33
N ARG A 72 26.89 0.41 11.62
CA ARG A 72 26.35 1.26 12.70
C ARG A 72 27.24 2.46 13.00
N GLY A 73 28.46 2.45 12.45
CA GLY A 73 29.49 3.40 12.82
C GLY A 73 29.87 3.14 14.26
N ASP A 74 30.96 2.41 14.48
CA ASP A 74 31.66 2.60 15.74
C ASP A 74 32.07 4.06 15.82
N LYS A 75 31.89 4.60 17.01
CA LYS A 75 32.17 5.98 17.39
C LYS A 75 33.55 6.45 16.92
#